data_AF-A0A974QG16-F1
#
_entry.id   AF-A0A974QG16-F1
#
_cell.length_a   1.000
_cell.length_b   1.000
_cell.length_c   1.000
_cell.angle_alpha   90.00
_cell.angle_beta   90.00
_cell.angle_gamma   90.00
#
_symmetry.space_group_name_H-M   'P 1'
#
loop_
_entity.id
_entity.type
_entity.pdbx_description
1 polymer ?
#
loop_
_entity_poly.entity_id
_entity_poly.type
_entity_poly.pdbx_seq_one_letter_code
_entity_poly.pdbx_strand_id
1 'polypeptide(L)'
;MYCCLMDTRRQLLRALKTRYQAASKAEKTRILEEFILISGYHRKSAIRLLNGAITSGNHRRRSAPARSVYGAAVQQALIVLWEASDRLCSKRLKALLPQLIPEMEKHGHLSLNPALREQLLKVSASSIDRLLKEAHTTAGKKRNRAVNRVSKSIPVRMFTEHERHSPGFMEMDLVAHCGRHLSGTFLWTLSLTDIASGWTECVALPARNAELVIRAVDKVQKSLPFPLLGLDVDNGAEFINEVLFEYCSARCIALTRSRPYRKNDQAWIEQKNGSVVRKLAGYGRLDGEPVVKAMNQMYMANRLFINFFQPSFKLLDTQRIGGKTVRRHDAPKTPYNRLIELHALRSELRCHFDDIIHALDPLKLLETIRLYQHQLARIAVGDPVGDKNSDLTAFLQGLSVAWQEGAVNPLHHPAPSKPRHWRTRADPFADVWNEIECWLKDEPQLGSTELLLKLEDAHPGKFTEGHRRTLQRRLQEWRVRVVRELVYGTRADGNILAEARK
;
A
#
# COMPACT_ATOMS: atom_id res chain seq x y z
N MET A 1 4.38 23.93 -16.52
CA MET A 1 4.15 25.13 -17.37
C MET A 1 2.99 26.04 -16.92
N TYR A 2 1.97 25.54 -16.19
CA TYR A 2 0.81 26.37 -15.77
C TYR A 2 1.05 27.32 -14.59
N CYS A 3 2.03 27.05 -13.70
CA CYS A 3 2.29 27.89 -12.53
C CYS A 3 2.99 29.22 -12.90
N CYS A 4 3.94 29.17 -13.84
CA CYS A 4 4.69 30.34 -14.31
C CYS A 4 3.79 31.37 -15.04
N LEU A 5 2.70 30.91 -15.65
CA LEU A 5 1.73 31.76 -16.36
C LEU A 5 0.78 32.53 -15.42
N MET A 6 0.51 32.00 -14.23
CA MET A 6 -0.41 32.62 -13.25
C MET A 6 0.26 33.79 -12.48
N ASP A 7 1.56 33.71 -12.22
CA ASP A 7 2.31 34.78 -11.56
C ASP A 7 2.65 35.93 -12.51
N THR A 8 3.02 35.63 -13.76
CA THR A 8 3.18 36.66 -14.81
C THR A 8 1.89 37.44 -15.06
N ARG A 9 0.72 36.78 -15.11
CA ARG A 9 -0.59 37.45 -15.24
C ARG A 9 -0.90 38.37 -14.06
N ARG A 10 -0.54 38.00 -12.83
CA ARG A 10 -0.75 38.82 -11.63
C ARG A 10 0.19 40.02 -11.57
N GLN A 11 1.44 39.85 -12.00
CA GLN A 11 2.41 40.95 -12.11
C GLN A 11 1.99 41.95 -13.20
N LEU A 12 1.59 41.45 -14.37
CA LEU A 12 1.07 42.27 -15.48
C LEU A 12 -0.18 43.08 -15.06
N LEU A 13 -1.11 42.44 -14.33
CA LEU A 13 -2.30 43.12 -13.78
C LEU A 13 -1.91 44.26 -12.83
N ARG A 14 -0.97 44.03 -11.91
CA ARG A 14 -0.51 45.06 -10.96
C ARG A 14 0.14 46.24 -11.68
N ALA A 15 0.95 45.98 -12.70
CA ALA A 15 1.63 47.02 -13.49
C ALA A 15 0.66 47.86 -14.34
N LEU A 16 -0.34 47.22 -14.96
CA LEU A 16 -1.28 47.90 -15.87
C LEU A 16 -2.43 48.58 -15.14
N LYS A 17 -2.77 48.18 -13.91
CA LYS A 17 -3.90 48.75 -13.16
C LYS A 17 -3.75 50.25 -12.92
N THR A 18 -2.58 50.70 -12.46
CA THR A 18 -2.33 52.12 -12.19
C THR A 18 -2.42 52.95 -13.46
N ARG A 19 -1.83 52.46 -14.57
CA ARG A 19 -1.91 53.09 -15.89
C ARG A 19 -3.34 53.12 -16.43
N TYR A 20 -4.09 52.03 -16.28
CA TYR A 20 -5.47 51.93 -16.74
C TYR A 20 -6.40 52.89 -16.00
N GLN A 21 -6.22 53.06 -14.68
CA GLN A 21 -7.07 53.95 -13.89
C GLN A 21 -6.84 55.43 -14.22
N ALA A 22 -5.59 55.83 -14.46
CA ALA A 22 -5.19 57.20 -14.80
C ALA A 22 -5.36 57.57 -16.30
N ALA A 23 -5.57 56.59 -17.18
CA ALA A 23 -5.65 56.78 -18.62
C ALA A 23 -6.96 57.45 -19.09
N SER A 24 -6.85 58.19 -20.20
CA SER A 24 -8.00 58.71 -20.96
C SER A 24 -8.83 57.57 -21.58
N LYS A 25 -10.02 57.88 -22.10
CA LYS A 25 -10.93 56.88 -22.70
C LYS A 25 -10.30 56.12 -23.88
N ALA A 26 -9.52 56.81 -24.72
CA ALA A 26 -8.83 56.20 -25.85
C ALA A 26 -7.69 55.27 -25.38
N GLU A 27 -6.91 55.71 -24.39
CA GLU A 27 -5.80 54.93 -23.82
C GLU A 27 -6.28 53.71 -23.02
N LYS A 28 -7.40 53.82 -22.30
CA LYS A 28 -8.06 52.69 -21.63
C LYS A 28 -8.40 51.58 -22.61
N THR A 29 -8.90 51.91 -23.80
CA THR A 29 -9.22 50.92 -24.83
C THR A 29 -7.97 50.17 -25.29
N ARG A 30 -6.87 50.90 -25.55
CA ARG A 30 -5.59 50.29 -25.95
C ARG A 30 -5.00 49.39 -24.86
N ILE A 31 -4.95 49.87 -23.62
CA ILE A 31 -4.44 49.08 -22.47
C ILE A 31 -5.30 47.83 -22.24
N LEU A 32 -6.62 47.93 -22.44
CA LEU A 32 -7.53 46.80 -22.31
C LEU A 32 -7.29 45.75 -23.40
N GLU A 33 -7.10 46.17 -24.65
CA GLU A 33 -6.84 45.27 -25.78
C GLU A 33 -5.50 44.55 -25.63
N GLU A 34 -4.45 45.28 -25.26
CA GLU A 34 -3.13 44.71 -24.95
C GLU A 34 -3.21 43.70 -23.80
N PHE A 35 -3.91 44.05 -22.71
CA PHE A 35 -4.09 43.14 -21.58
C PHE A 35 -4.86 41.88 -21.98
N ILE A 36 -5.92 41.98 -22.80
CA ILE A 36 -6.68 40.83 -23.29
C ILE A 36 -5.80 39.94 -24.17
N LEU A 37 -5.00 40.53 -25.08
CA LEU A 37 -4.11 39.81 -25.98
C LEU A 37 -3.07 38.97 -25.21
N ILE A 38 -2.45 39.56 -24.19
CA ILE A 38 -1.38 38.90 -23.41
C ILE A 38 -1.94 37.92 -22.39
N SER A 39 -3.05 38.25 -21.73
CA SER A 39 -3.58 37.45 -20.61
C SER A 39 -4.59 36.38 -21.03
N GLY A 40 -5.25 36.54 -22.18
CA GLY A 40 -6.37 35.71 -22.60
C GLY A 40 -7.67 35.93 -21.81
N TYR A 41 -7.77 36.99 -20.99
CA TYR A 41 -8.99 37.28 -20.24
C TYR A 41 -10.13 37.76 -21.15
N HIS A 42 -11.35 37.30 -20.87
CA HIS A 42 -12.54 37.86 -21.49
C HIS A 42 -12.71 39.36 -21.13
N ARG A 43 -13.14 40.19 -22.09
CA ARG A 43 -13.20 41.66 -21.98
C ARG A 43 -13.89 42.16 -20.71
N LYS A 44 -15.07 41.62 -20.35
CA LYS A 44 -15.78 41.98 -19.11
C LYS A 44 -15.00 41.62 -17.83
N SER A 45 -14.22 40.55 -17.85
CA SER A 45 -13.40 40.12 -16.72
C SER A 45 -12.15 40.98 -16.57
N ALA A 46 -11.51 41.33 -17.69
CA ALA A 46 -10.39 42.28 -17.72
C ALA A 46 -10.79 43.66 -17.18
N ILE A 47 -11.93 44.22 -17.64
CA ILE A 47 -12.48 45.49 -17.14
C ILE A 47 -12.71 45.44 -15.63
N ARG A 48 -13.29 44.34 -15.12
CA ARG A 48 -13.56 44.16 -13.69
C ARG A 48 -12.28 44.07 -12.85
N LEU A 49 -11.24 43.41 -13.36
CA LEU A 49 -9.96 43.27 -12.67
C LEU A 49 -9.16 44.59 -12.65
N LEU A 50 -9.20 45.35 -13.75
CA LEU A 50 -8.52 46.64 -13.87
C LEU A 50 -9.25 47.77 -13.10
N ASN A 51 -10.58 47.70 -12.99
CA ASN A 51 -11.38 48.66 -12.20
C ASN A 51 -11.55 48.27 -10.72
N GLY A 52 -11.41 47.00 -10.36
CA GLY A 52 -11.77 46.48 -9.04
C GLY A 52 -10.69 46.60 -7.97
N ALA A 53 -11.05 47.15 -6.80
CA ALA A 53 -10.35 46.92 -5.55
C ALA A 53 -10.41 45.43 -5.17
N ILE A 54 -9.34 44.90 -4.58
CA ILE A 54 -9.35 43.55 -3.99
C ILE A 54 -10.37 43.58 -2.84
N THR A 55 -11.59 43.10 -3.08
CA THR A 55 -12.58 42.95 -2.02
C THR A 55 -12.23 41.73 -1.19
N SER A 56 -11.38 41.93 -0.19
CA SER A 56 -11.37 41.09 1.01
C SER A 56 -12.77 41.18 1.62
N GLY A 57 -13.57 40.12 1.44
CA GLY A 57 -14.95 40.07 1.89
C GLY A 57 -15.08 40.23 3.39
N ASN A 58 -15.85 41.24 3.82
CA ASN A 58 -16.47 41.29 5.13
C ASN A 58 -17.68 42.24 5.12
N HIS A 59 -18.78 41.80 4.52
CA HIS A 59 -20.09 42.38 4.85
C HIS A 59 -20.58 41.75 6.16
N ARG A 60 -20.24 42.36 7.31
CA ARG A 60 -20.96 42.12 8.56
C ARG A 60 -22.30 42.86 8.50
N ARG A 61 -23.40 42.15 8.25
CA ARG A 61 -24.75 42.65 8.54
C ARG A 61 -24.93 42.74 10.06
N ARG A 62 -25.18 43.94 10.60
CA ARG A 62 -25.70 44.12 11.96
C ARG A 62 -27.15 43.65 11.99
N SER A 63 -27.46 42.63 12.78
CA SER A 63 -28.83 42.19 13.07
C SER A 63 -29.30 42.81 14.39
N ALA A 64 -30.41 43.55 14.36
CA ALA A 64 -31.13 43.99 15.55
C ALA A 64 -31.69 42.78 16.33
N PRO A 65 -31.83 42.83 17.67
CA PRO A 65 -32.31 41.70 18.45
C PRO A 65 -33.83 41.55 18.29
N ALA A 66 -34.25 40.51 17.58
CA ALA A 66 -35.64 40.06 17.63
C ALA A 66 -35.93 39.47 19.03
N ARG A 67 -37.04 39.85 19.66
CA ARG A 67 -37.55 39.23 20.91
C ARG A 67 -37.55 37.71 20.74
N SER A 68 -36.67 37.02 21.47
CA SER A 68 -36.58 35.56 21.42
C SER A 68 -37.83 34.95 22.04
N VAL A 69 -38.53 34.10 21.29
CA VAL A 69 -39.69 33.31 21.75
C VAL A 69 -39.30 32.35 22.90
N TYR A 70 -38.02 31.99 22.99
CA TYR A 70 -37.48 31.11 24.02
C TYR A 70 -36.56 31.91 24.95
N GLY A 71 -36.90 31.96 26.23
CA GLY A 71 -36.13 32.65 27.25
C GLY A 71 -34.94 31.83 27.77
N ALA A 72 -34.17 32.43 28.69
CA ALA A 72 -32.97 31.81 29.27
C ALA A 72 -33.24 30.45 29.94
N ALA A 73 -34.43 30.27 30.54
CA ALA A 73 -34.82 29.00 31.17
C ALA A 73 -34.88 27.83 30.15
N VAL A 74 -35.38 28.07 28.94
CA VAL A 74 -35.42 27.07 27.85
C VAL A 74 -34.02 26.73 27.41
N GLN A 75 -33.17 27.76 27.24
CA GLN A 75 -31.78 27.57 26.86
C GLN A 75 -31.04 26.70 27.87
N GLN A 76 -31.18 26.99 29.17
CA GLN A 76 -30.48 26.26 30.21
C GLN A 76 -30.94 24.81 30.30
N ALA A 77 -32.26 24.56 30.29
CA ALA A 77 -32.80 23.20 30.29
C ALA A 77 -32.34 22.40 29.05
N LEU A 78 -32.25 23.06 27.90
CA LEU A 78 -31.77 22.44 26.66
C LEU A 78 -30.27 22.09 26.71
N ILE A 79 -29.43 22.89 27.39
CA ILE A 79 -28.01 22.57 27.61
C ILE A 79 -27.89 21.29 28.44
N VAL A 80 -28.67 21.17 29.52
CA VAL A 80 -28.69 19.97 30.37
C VAL A 80 -29.11 18.74 29.57
N LEU A 81 -30.20 18.84 28.79
CA LEU A 81 -30.67 17.76 27.93
C LEU A 81 -29.65 17.38 26.85
N TRP A 82 -28.94 18.36 26.29
CA TRP A 82 -27.89 18.13 25.31
C TRP A 82 -26.69 17.40 25.90
N GLU A 83 -26.19 17.80 27.07
CA GLU A 83 -25.11 17.10 27.77
C GLU A 83 -25.53 15.69 28.19
N ALA A 84 -26.75 15.52 28.72
CA ALA A 84 -27.29 14.21 29.08
C ALA A 84 -27.43 13.25 27.88
N SER A 85 -27.57 13.79 26.67
CA SER A 85 -27.65 13.01 25.43
C SER A 85 -26.29 12.64 24.82
N ASP A 86 -25.17 12.96 25.49
CA ASP A 86 -23.82 12.91 24.92
C ASP A 86 -23.69 13.80 23.66
N ARG A 87 -24.21 15.02 23.78
CA ARG A 87 -24.01 16.11 22.81
C ARG A 87 -24.51 15.82 21.39
N LEU A 88 -25.70 15.23 21.28
CA LEU A 88 -26.33 14.95 19.98
C LEU A 88 -26.54 16.22 19.14
N CYS A 89 -26.51 16.05 17.81
CA CYS A 89 -26.89 17.14 16.91
C CYS A 89 -28.38 17.49 17.07
N SER A 90 -28.74 18.75 16.83
CA SER A 90 -30.07 19.31 17.09
C SER A 90 -31.24 18.50 16.52
N LYS A 91 -31.08 17.88 15.35
CA LYS A 91 -32.09 17.01 14.72
C LYS A 91 -32.33 15.74 15.53
N ARG A 92 -31.25 15.10 15.99
CA ARG A 92 -31.32 13.88 16.81
C ARG A 92 -31.78 14.20 18.22
N LEU A 93 -31.28 15.29 18.81
CA LEU A 93 -31.72 15.77 20.11
C LEU A 93 -33.23 16.03 20.09
N LYS A 94 -33.75 16.78 19.10
CA LYS A 94 -35.20 17.03 18.97
C LYS A 94 -36.02 15.74 18.93
N ALA A 95 -35.58 14.73 18.19
CA ALA A 95 -36.28 13.45 18.11
C ALA A 95 -36.24 12.67 19.43
N LEU A 96 -35.20 12.86 20.22
CA LEU A 96 -35.00 12.21 21.52
C LEU A 96 -35.76 12.89 22.67
N LEU A 97 -35.97 14.21 22.62
CA LEU A 97 -36.59 14.99 23.71
C LEU A 97 -37.92 14.41 24.24
N PRO A 98 -38.87 13.93 23.41
CA PRO A 98 -40.12 13.34 23.91
C PRO A 98 -39.94 12.09 24.77
N GLN A 99 -38.85 11.35 24.59
CA GLN A 99 -38.50 10.17 25.39
C GLN A 99 -37.59 10.52 26.57
N LEU A 100 -36.61 11.40 26.35
CA LEU A 100 -35.60 11.74 27.35
C LEU A 100 -36.17 12.56 28.51
N ILE A 101 -37.06 13.52 28.23
CA ILE A 101 -37.64 14.38 29.28
C ILE A 101 -38.44 13.55 30.31
N PRO A 102 -39.41 12.70 29.92
CA PRO A 102 -40.14 11.88 30.90
C PRO A 102 -39.26 10.94 31.71
N GLU A 103 -38.25 10.31 31.08
CA GLU A 103 -37.33 9.41 31.81
C GLU A 103 -36.49 10.17 32.83
N MET A 104 -35.96 11.35 32.46
CA MET A 104 -35.19 12.18 33.40
C MET A 104 -36.06 12.72 34.55
N GLU A 105 -37.33 13.05 34.31
CA GLU A 105 -38.27 13.45 35.37
C GLU A 105 -38.64 12.29 36.29
N LYS A 106 -38.94 11.11 35.72
CA LYS A 106 -39.27 9.88 36.45
C LYS A 106 -38.15 9.47 37.42
N HIS A 107 -36.90 9.63 36.99
CA HIS A 107 -35.73 9.31 37.79
C HIS A 107 -35.25 10.49 38.67
N GLY A 108 -35.98 11.61 38.72
CA GLY A 108 -35.66 12.75 39.58
C GLY A 108 -34.43 13.56 39.14
N HIS A 109 -33.95 13.38 37.91
CA HIS A 109 -32.78 14.09 37.36
C HIS A 109 -33.15 15.45 36.73
N LEU A 110 -34.43 15.70 36.51
CA LEU A 110 -34.94 16.93 35.93
C LEU A 110 -36.31 17.24 36.51
N SER A 111 -36.59 18.50 36.80
CA SER A 111 -37.93 18.97 37.19
C SER A 111 -38.29 20.19 36.36
N LEU A 112 -39.20 20.03 35.42
CA LEU A 112 -39.66 21.10 34.54
C LEU A 112 -41.06 21.52 34.94
N ASN A 113 -41.32 22.84 34.94
CA ASN A 113 -42.70 23.29 35.00
C ASN A 113 -43.44 22.95 33.67
N PRO A 114 -44.78 22.84 33.68
CA PRO A 114 -45.53 22.42 32.51
C PRO A 114 -45.31 23.30 31.27
N ALA A 115 -45.17 24.61 31.46
CA ALA A 115 -44.95 25.56 30.37
C ALA A 115 -43.57 25.38 29.69
N LEU A 116 -42.52 25.12 30.47
CA LEU A 116 -41.16 24.90 29.96
C LEU A 116 -41.06 23.56 29.23
N ARG A 117 -41.73 22.52 29.76
CA ARG A 117 -41.84 21.22 29.10
C ARG A 117 -42.47 21.35 27.71
N GLU A 118 -43.59 22.08 27.63
CA GLU A 118 -44.28 22.30 26.36
C GLU A 118 -43.39 23.04 25.35
N GLN A 119 -42.65 24.06 25.81
CA GLN A 119 -41.71 24.80 24.96
C GLN A 119 -40.55 23.92 24.46
N LEU A 120 -39.99 23.05 25.31
CA LEU A 120 -38.91 22.12 24.93
C LEU A 120 -39.40 21.03 23.96
N LEU A 121 -40.65 20.59 24.05
CA LEU A 121 -41.21 19.63 23.09
C LEU A 121 -41.57 20.30 21.74
N LYS A 122 -41.94 21.58 21.76
CA LYS A 122 -42.28 22.35 20.55
C LYS A 122 -41.07 22.91 19.79
N VAL A 123 -39.92 23.04 20.45
CA VAL A 123 -38.74 23.68 19.85
C VAL A 123 -38.29 22.99 18.55
N SER A 124 -37.98 23.79 17.53
CA SER A 124 -37.44 23.27 16.27
C SER A 124 -35.95 22.95 16.38
N ALA A 125 -35.44 22.01 15.57
CA ALA A 125 -34.01 21.70 15.53
C ALA A 125 -33.16 22.94 15.22
N SER A 126 -33.62 23.82 14.32
CA SER A 126 -32.95 25.09 14.02
C SER A 126 -32.95 26.07 15.20
N SER A 127 -33.96 26.02 16.07
CA SER A 127 -34.00 26.84 17.30
C SER A 127 -33.10 26.26 18.38
N ILE A 128 -33.02 24.94 18.49
CA ILE A 128 -32.04 24.24 19.34
C ILE A 128 -30.61 24.66 18.95
N ASP A 129 -30.27 24.65 17.66
CA ASP A 129 -28.94 25.08 17.18
C ASP A 129 -28.62 26.54 17.55
N ARG A 130 -29.62 27.42 17.56
CA ARG A 130 -29.46 28.82 17.95
C ARG A 130 -29.26 28.97 19.46
N LEU A 131 -30.05 28.26 20.26
CA LEU A 131 -29.99 28.30 21.73
C LEU A 131 -28.70 27.66 22.28
N LEU A 132 -28.22 26.59 21.65
CA LEU A 132 -26.99 25.90 22.04
C LEU A 132 -25.72 26.49 21.40
N LYS A 133 -25.84 27.58 20.64
CA LYS A 133 -24.72 28.14 19.86
C LYS A 133 -23.48 28.44 20.72
N GLU A 134 -23.69 29.04 21.88
CA GLU A 134 -22.60 29.37 22.82
C GLU A 134 -22.02 28.10 23.45
N ALA A 135 -22.86 27.17 23.88
CA ALA A 135 -22.44 25.87 24.42
C ALA A 135 -21.61 25.07 23.39
N HIS A 136 -22.04 25.03 22.13
CA HIS A 136 -21.29 24.41 21.03
C HIS A 136 -19.92 25.06 20.79
N THR A 137 -19.79 26.38 20.94
CA THR A 137 -18.50 27.05 20.78
C THR A 137 -17.53 26.75 21.92
N THR A 138 -18.04 26.65 23.14
CA THR A 138 -17.24 26.40 24.36
C THR A 138 -16.83 24.93 24.49
N ALA A 139 -17.68 23.99 24.06
CA ALA A 139 -17.43 22.55 24.10
C ALA A 139 -16.30 22.04 23.20
N GLY A 140 -15.62 22.95 22.46
CA GLY A 140 -14.50 22.65 21.59
C GLY A 140 -14.94 22.13 20.22
N LYS A 141 -14.56 22.83 19.15
CA LYS A 141 -14.63 22.26 17.80
C LYS A 141 -13.67 21.07 17.74
N LYS A 142 -14.16 19.88 17.37
CA LYS A 142 -13.26 18.84 16.80
C LYS A 142 -12.43 19.53 15.72
N ARG A 143 -11.09 19.48 15.85
CA ARG A 143 -10.18 20.04 14.86
C ARG A 143 -10.59 19.51 13.49
N ASN A 144 -11.05 20.38 12.60
CA ASN A 144 -11.15 20.04 11.19
C ASN A 144 -9.74 19.63 10.75
N ARG A 145 -9.60 18.44 10.14
CA ARG A 145 -8.36 18.07 9.43
C ARG A 145 -8.03 19.22 8.50
N ALA A 146 -6.84 19.83 8.67
CA ALA A 146 -6.36 20.85 7.75
C ALA A 146 -6.39 20.25 6.34
N VAL A 147 -7.17 20.84 5.43
CA VAL A 147 -7.14 20.45 4.02
C VAL A 147 -5.78 20.88 3.51
N ASN A 148 -4.91 19.91 3.26
CA ASN A 148 -3.55 20.13 2.80
C ASN A 148 -3.60 20.96 1.50
N ARG A 149 -3.13 22.22 1.49
CA ARG A 149 -3.28 23.12 0.33
C ARG A 149 -2.65 22.51 -0.93
N VAL A 150 -1.58 21.75 -0.75
CA VAL A 150 -0.87 21.00 -1.79
C VAL A 150 -1.77 20.02 -2.55
N SER A 151 -2.74 19.40 -1.89
CA SER A 151 -3.62 18.43 -2.55
C SER A 151 -4.46 19.07 -3.65
N LYS A 152 -4.67 20.40 -3.61
CA LYS A 152 -5.35 21.14 -4.69
C LYS A 152 -4.42 21.46 -5.86
N SER A 153 -3.11 21.54 -5.62
CA SER A 153 -2.09 21.79 -6.64
C SER A 153 -1.69 20.52 -7.39
N ILE A 154 -1.88 19.34 -6.78
CA ILE A 154 -1.64 18.05 -7.43
C ILE A 154 -2.92 17.61 -8.18
N PRO A 155 -2.89 17.56 -9.53
CA PRO A 155 -4.03 17.18 -10.33
C PRO A 155 -4.46 15.73 -10.04
N VAL A 156 -5.76 15.54 -9.90
CA VAL A 156 -6.37 14.21 -9.89
C VAL A 156 -6.66 13.86 -11.35
N ARG A 157 -5.90 12.94 -11.94
CA ARG A 157 -6.12 12.48 -13.31
C ARG A 157 -5.67 11.04 -13.46
N MET A 158 -6.27 10.34 -14.41
CA MET A 158 -5.67 9.11 -14.92
C MET A 158 -4.71 9.45 -16.05
N PHE A 159 -3.68 8.63 -16.23
CA PHE A 159 -2.79 8.72 -17.38
C PHE A 159 -3.57 8.77 -18.68
N THR A 160 -3.21 9.74 -19.52
CA THR A 160 -3.65 9.85 -20.91
C THR A 160 -3.19 8.62 -21.69
N GLU A 161 -3.82 8.37 -22.83
CA GLU A 161 -3.44 7.27 -23.72
C GLU A 161 -1.96 7.37 -24.13
N HIS A 162 -1.47 8.58 -24.44
CA HIS A 162 -0.07 8.82 -24.72
C HIS A 162 0.86 8.43 -23.55
N GLU A 163 0.53 8.86 -22.32
CA GLU A 163 1.32 8.53 -21.12
C GLU A 163 1.35 7.02 -20.81
N ARG A 164 0.36 6.24 -21.28
CA ARG A 164 0.32 4.77 -21.13
C ARG A 164 1.20 4.02 -22.13
N HIS A 165 1.58 4.68 -23.22
CA HIS A 165 2.37 4.10 -24.32
C HIS A 165 3.79 4.69 -24.41
N SER A 166 4.10 5.75 -23.68
CA SER A 166 5.44 6.34 -23.63
C SER A 166 6.12 6.06 -22.28
N PRO A 167 7.34 5.50 -22.26
CA PRO A 167 8.09 5.32 -21.02
C PRO A 167 8.42 6.64 -20.32
N GLY A 168 8.57 6.58 -19.00
CA GLY A 168 8.88 7.73 -18.15
C GLY A 168 7.72 8.16 -17.24
N PHE A 169 6.56 7.51 -17.34
CA PHE A 169 5.41 7.74 -16.47
C PHE A 169 5.28 6.56 -15.51
N MET A 170 5.67 6.78 -14.26
CA MET A 170 5.75 5.73 -13.25
C MET A 170 4.66 5.89 -12.19
N GLU A 171 4.02 4.79 -11.83
CA GLU A 171 3.28 4.70 -10.58
C GLU A 171 4.27 4.51 -9.43
N MET A 172 4.00 5.14 -8.28
CA MET A 172 4.85 5.09 -7.10
C MET A 172 4.03 4.82 -5.84
N ASP A 173 4.51 3.89 -5.01
CA ASP A 173 3.80 3.44 -3.81
C ASP A 173 4.79 2.95 -2.73
N LEU A 174 4.32 2.90 -1.49
CA LEU A 174 5.06 2.38 -0.34
C LEU A 174 4.45 1.07 0.18
N VAL A 175 5.29 0.03 0.27
CA VAL A 175 4.93 -1.26 0.85
C VAL A 175 5.49 -1.38 2.27
N ALA A 176 4.62 -1.52 3.27
CA ALA A 176 5.00 -1.70 4.67
C ALA A 176 5.47 -3.14 4.97
N HIS A 177 6.59 -3.30 5.69
CA HIS A 177 7.04 -4.60 6.20
C HIS A 177 6.79 -4.73 7.70
N CYS A 178 5.53 -4.57 8.11
CA CYS A 178 5.10 -4.49 9.50
C CYS A 178 4.67 -5.84 10.11
N GLY A 179 4.64 -6.93 9.33
CA GLY A 179 4.00 -8.16 9.78
C GLY A 179 2.49 -7.97 9.99
N ARG A 180 1.97 -8.52 11.10
CA ARG A 180 0.53 -8.50 11.43
C ARG A 180 0.02 -7.19 12.02
N HIS A 181 0.90 -6.32 12.51
CA HIS A 181 0.53 -5.12 13.26
C HIS A 181 1.34 -3.91 12.78
N LEU A 182 0.71 -2.74 12.73
CA LEU A 182 1.36 -1.48 12.33
C LEU A 182 2.09 -0.76 13.48
N SER A 183 2.14 -1.36 14.68
CA SER A 183 2.87 -0.82 15.83
C SER A 183 4.38 -1.07 15.71
N GLY A 184 5.18 -0.22 16.34
CA GLY A 184 6.64 -0.34 16.40
C GLY A 184 7.35 0.16 15.13
N THR A 185 8.67 -0.03 15.10
CA THR A 185 9.52 0.31 13.95
C THR A 185 9.46 -0.79 12.90
N PHE A 186 9.48 -0.40 11.63
CA PHE A 186 9.59 -1.28 10.48
C PHE A 186 9.98 -0.47 9.24
N LEU A 187 10.61 -1.14 8.29
CA LEU A 187 11.03 -0.54 7.03
C LEU A 187 9.89 -0.52 6.01
N TRP A 188 10.07 0.29 4.98
CA TRP A 188 9.16 0.46 3.86
C TRP A 188 9.90 0.19 2.55
N THR A 189 9.24 -0.40 1.56
CA THR A 189 9.76 -0.41 0.18
C THR A 189 9.07 0.68 -0.62
N LEU A 190 9.85 1.61 -1.18
CA LEU A 190 9.40 2.45 -2.29
C LEU A 190 9.48 1.63 -3.57
N SER A 191 8.33 1.40 -4.20
CA SER A 191 8.23 0.78 -5.53
C SER A 191 7.91 1.85 -6.55
N LEU A 192 8.57 1.79 -7.71
CA LEU A 192 8.26 2.60 -8.88
C LEU A 192 8.05 1.66 -10.06
N THR A 193 6.96 1.81 -10.80
CA THR A 193 6.65 1.00 -11.98
C THR A 193 6.26 1.87 -13.16
N ASP A 194 7.02 1.81 -14.25
CA ASP A 194 6.68 2.43 -15.52
C ASP A 194 5.50 1.70 -16.18
N ILE A 195 4.52 2.46 -16.66
CA ILE A 195 3.24 1.92 -17.14
C ILE A 195 3.37 1.35 -18.55
N ALA A 196 4.21 1.98 -19.37
CA ALA A 196 4.39 1.59 -20.76
C ALA A 196 5.17 0.27 -20.87
N SER A 197 6.31 0.16 -20.19
CA SER A 197 7.21 -0.99 -20.25
C SER A 197 6.98 -2.02 -19.13
N GLY A 198 6.42 -1.60 -17.99
CA GLY A 198 6.41 -2.41 -16.77
C GLY A 198 7.75 -2.40 -16.01
N TRP A 199 8.70 -1.52 -16.39
CA TRP A 199 10.00 -1.38 -15.73
C TRP A 199 9.81 -1.05 -14.27
N THR A 200 10.38 -1.85 -13.38
CA THR A 200 10.13 -1.75 -11.94
C THR A 200 11.44 -1.54 -11.18
N GLU A 201 11.44 -0.56 -10.28
CA GLU A 201 12.55 -0.24 -9.38
C GLU A 201 12.04 -0.27 -7.93
N CYS A 202 12.89 -0.74 -7.01
CA CYS A 202 12.54 -0.86 -5.59
C CYS A 202 13.67 -0.35 -4.71
N VAL A 203 13.31 0.39 -3.66
CA VAL A 203 14.27 0.92 -2.67
C VAL A 203 13.71 0.69 -1.27
N ALA A 204 14.49 0.05 -0.39
CA ALA A 204 14.15 -0.08 1.03
C ALA A 204 14.49 1.21 1.78
N LEU A 205 13.52 1.72 2.53
CA LEU A 205 13.58 2.93 3.33
C LEU A 205 13.40 2.58 4.82
N PRO A 206 14.23 3.14 5.73
CA PRO A 206 14.10 2.88 7.16
C PRO A 206 12.85 3.52 7.78
N ALA A 207 12.26 4.52 7.12
CA ALA A 207 11.08 5.23 7.59
C ALA A 207 10.26 5.80 6.42
N ARG A 208 8.99 6.08 6.71
CA ARG A 208 8.04 6.72 5.78
C ARG A 208 8.08 8.24 5.96
N ASN A 209 8.95 8.91 5.20
CA ASN A 209 8.99 10.38 5.13
C ASN A 209 9.35 10.87 3.71
N ALA A 210 9.01 12.12 3.41
CA ALA A 210 9.13 12.69 2.06
C ALA A 210 10.60 12.84 1.61
N GLU A 211 11.50 13.20 2.52
CA GLU A 211 12.93 13.40 2.22
C GLU A 211 13.60 12.09 1.76
N LEU A 212 13.32 10.98 2.43
CA LEU A 212 13.81 9.66 2.04
C LEU A 212 13.23 9.22 0.70
N VAL A 213 11.95 9.49 0.45
CA VAL A 213 11.31 9.23 -0.86
C VAL A 213 12.02 10.01 -1.95
N ILE A 214 12.27 11.32 -1.76
CA ILE A 214 12.96 12.17 -2.74
C ILE A 214 14.36 11.65 -3.04
N ARG A 215 15.16 11.29 -2.03
CA ARG A 215 16.50 10.73 -2.23
C ARG A 215 16.46 9.41 -2.99
N ALA A 216 15.49 8.56 -2.70
CA ALA A 216 15.30 7.31 -3.41
C ALA A 216 14.89 7.54 -4.87
N VAL A 217 13.98 8.48 -5.14
CA VAL A 217 13.59 8.86 -6.50
C VAL A 217 14.78 9.42 -7.28
N ASP A 218 15.60 10.30 -6.68
CA ASP A 218 16.80 10.86 -7.32
C ASP A 218 17.82 9.77 -7.68
N LYS A 219 18.00 8.77 -6.80
CA LYS A 219 18.85 7.60 -7.07
C LYS A 219 18.28 6.73 -8.20
N VAL A 220 16.99 6.43 -8.16
CA VAL A 220 16.32 5.61 -9.17
C VAL A 220 16.39 6.29 -10.53
N GLN A 221 16.10 7.59 -10.60
CA GLN A 221 16.13 8.38 -11.84
C GLN A 221 17.47 8.28 -12.58
N LYS A 222 18.60 8.23 -11.86
CA LYS A 222 19.94 8.07 -12.44
C LYS A 222 20.20 6.69 -13.06
N SER A 223 19.42 5.69 -12.67
CA SER A 223 19.56 4.30 -13.11
C SER A 223 18.53 3.86 -14.15
N LEU A 224 17.54 4.72 -14.44
CA LEU A 224 16.50 4.42 -15.41
C LEU A 224 17.05 4.49 -16.85
N PRO A 225 16.58 3.62 -17.75
CA PRO A 225 16.97 3.64 -19.15
C PRO A 225 16.28 4.76 -19.96
N PHE A 226 15.39 5.52 -19.34
CA PHE A 226 14.60 6.60 -19.93
C PHE A 226 14.43 7.76 -18.94
N PRO A 227 14.12 8.99 -19.39
CA PRO A 227 13.86 10.10 -18.50
C PRO A 227 12.60 9.87 -17.66
N LEU A 228 12.65 10.23 -16.38
CA LEU A 228 11.46 10.28 -15.52
C LEU A 228 10.65 11.53 -15.86
N LEU A 229 9.46 11.34 -16.44
CA LEU A 229 8.57 12.40 -16.92
C LEU A 229 7.39 12.65 -15.97
N GLY A 230 6.93 11.62 -15.26
CA GLY A 230 5.82 11.75 -14.32
C GLY A 230 5.78 10.67 -13.25
N LEU A 231 5.19 11.05 -12.12
CA LEU A 231 4.94 10.20 -10.96
C LEU A 231 3.45 10.26 -10.61
N ASP A 232 2.79 9.10 -10.58
CA ASP A 232 1.43 8.97 -10.05
C ASP A 232 1.45 8.24 -8.71
N VAL A 233 0.86 8.89 -7.71
CA VAL A 233 0.89 8.46 -6.32
C VAL A 233 -0.51 8.28 -5.78
N ASP A 234 -0.60 7.55 -4.66
CA ASP A 234 -1.84 7.48 -3.92
C ASP A 234 -2.09 8.78 -3.13
N ASN A 235 -3.15 8.81 -2.33
CA ASN A 235 -3.49 9.98 -1.52
C ASN A 235 -2.79 10.00 -0.15
N GLY A 236 -1.69 9.25 0.01
CA GLY A 236 -0.88 9.18 1.21
C GLY A 236 -0.16 10.50 1.54
N ALA A 237 -0.05 10.83 2.83
CA ALA A 237 0.61 12.05 3.29
C ALA A 237 2.13 12.10 2.99
N GLU A 238 2.76 10.93 2.83
CA GLU A 238 4.13 10.74 2.38
C GLU A 238 4.40 11.31 0.97
N PHE A 239 3.35 11.40 0.14
CA PHE A 239 3.45 11.88 -1.24
C PHE A 239 2.74 13.23 -1.39
N ILE A 240 1.62 13.43 -0.70
CA ILE A 240 0.85 14.68 -0.74
C ILE A 240 1.44 15.68 0.28
N ASN A 241 2.61 16.23 -0.03
CA ASN A 241 3.30 17.27 0.75
C ASN A 241 4.06 18.27 -0.14
N GLU A 242 4.42 19.42 0.44
CA GLU A 242 5.07 20.54 -0.28
C GLU A 242 6.44 20.13 -0.83
N VAL A 243 7.21 19.36 -0.06
CA VAL A 243 8.58 18.96 -0.41
C VAL A 243 8.62 18.14 -1.70
N LEU A 244 7.77 17.11 -1.82
CA LEU A 244 7.71 16.30 -3.04
C LEU A 244 7.17 17.10 -4.22
N PHE A 245 6.17 17.96 -3.98
CA PHE A 245 5.62 18.82 -5.03
C PHE A 245 6.68 19.77 -5.61
N GLU A 246 7.45 20.43 -4.74
CA GLU A 246 8.55 21.33 -5.13
C GLU A 246 9.66 20.59 -5.86
N TYR A 247 10.06 19.41 -5.35
CA TYR A 247 11.04 18.54 -6.01
C TYR A 247 10.62 18.20 -7.45
N CYS A 248 9.38 17.73 -7.63
CA CYS A 248 8.85 17.38 -8.94
C CYS A 248 8.75 18.61 -9.85
N SER A 249 8.26 19.74 -9.32
CA SER A 249 8.13 20.98 -10.08
C SER A 249 9.49 21.52 -10.55
N ALA A 250 10.52 21.48 -9.70
CA ALA A 250 11.87 21.94 -10.02
C ALA A 250 12.55 21.09 -11.11
N ARG A 251 12.19 19.80 -11.20
CA ARG A 251 12.73 18.84 -12.18
C ARG A 251 11.82 18.62 -13.39
N CYS A 252 10.73 19.39 -13.51
CA CYS A 252 9.74 19.22 -14.56
C CYS A 252 9.09 17.82 -14.62
N ILE A 253 9.02 17.13 -13.48
CA ILE A 253 8.33 15.84 -13.34
C ILE A 253 6.85 16.13 -13.04
N ALA A 254 5.96 15.57 -13.85
CA ALA A 254 4.52 15.70 -13.63
C ALA A 254 4.10 14.86 -12.42
N LEU A 255 3.63 15.49 -11.34
CA LEU A 255 3.08 14.80 -10.17
C LEU A 255 1.56 14.72 -10.29
N THR A 256 1.01 13.51 -10.24
CA THR A 256 -0.44 13.24 -10.28
C THR A 256 -0.86 12.36 -9.12
N ARG A 257 -2.16 12.35 -8.81
CA ARG A 257 -2.70 11.47 -7.77
C ARG A 257 -3.96 10.76 -8.22
N SER A 258 -4.11 9.55 -7.70
CA SER A 258 -5.30 8.71 -7.93
C SER A 258 -6.57 9.34 -7.37
N ARG A 259 -7.73 8.96 -7.95
CA ARG A 259 -9.02 9.44 -7.42
C ARG A 259 -9.30 8.80 -6.05
N PRO A 260 -9.83 9.56 -5.09
CA PRO A 260 -10.21 8.99 -3.79
C PRO A 260 -11.15 7.78 -3.95
N TYR A 261 -10.84 6.69 -3.24
CA TYR A 261 -11.60 5.44 -3.22
C TYR A 261 -11.70 4.69 -4.56
N ARG A 262 -10.76 4.88 -5.49
CA ARG A 262 -10.69 4.15 -6.77
C ARG A 262 -9.43 3.29 -6.85
N LYS A 263 -9.50 2.06 -6.32
CA LYS A 263 -8.37 1.09 -6.28
C LYS A 263 -7.76 0.79 -7.66
N ASN A 264 -8.60 0.76 -8.70
CA ASN A 264 -8.13 0.45 -10.06
C ASN A 264 -7.28 1.56 -10.71
N ASP A 265 -7.18 2.74 -10.10
CA ASP A 265 -6.38 3.83 -10.65
C ASP A 265 -4.87 3.56 -10.53
N GLN A 266 -4.44 2.63 -9.66
CA GLN A 266 -3.04 2.27 -9.40
C GLN A 266 -2.78 0.76 -9.61
N ALA A 267 -3.50 0.17 -10.57
CA ALA A 267 -3.55 -1.28 -10.72
C ALA A 267 -2.19 -1.91 -11.09
N TRP A 268 -1.31 -1.18 -11.81
CA TRP A 268 -0.02 -1.73 -12.23
C TRP A 268 0.94 -1.84 -11.06
N ILE A 269 1.03 -0.81 -10.21
CA ILE A 269 1.86 -0.87 -9.02
C ILE A 269 1.31 -1.82 -7.97
N GLU A 270 -0.01 -1.92 -7.78
CA GLU A 270 -0.60 -2.91 -6.88
C GLU A 270 -0.18 -4.34 -7.29
N GLN A 271 -0.22 -4.64 -8.60
CA GLN A 271 0.25 -5.92 -9.13
C GLN A 271 1.76 -6.12 -8.88
N LYS A 272 2.59 -5.09 -9.10
CA LYS A 272 4.04 -5.19 -8.90
C LYS A 272 4.43 -5.28 -7.44
N ASN A 273 3.72 -4.61 -6.54
CA ASN A 273 3.89 -4.77 -5.10
C ASN A 273 3.68 -6.23 -4.68
N GLY A 274 2.67 -6.91 -5.22
CA GLY A 274 2.48 -8.34 -4.99
C GLY A 274 3.57 -9.21 -5.63
N SER A 275 3.81 -9.03 -6.93
CA SER A 275 4.65 -9.93 -7.73
C SER A 275 6.15 -9.71 -7.62
N VAL A 276 6.59 -8.51 -7.24
CA VAL A 276 8.00 -8.12 -7.08
C VAL A 276 8.35 -7.96 -5.60
N VAL A 277 7.62 -7.13 -4.85
CA VAL A 277 8.00 -6.83 -3.46
C VAL A 277 7.62 -7.97 -2.51
N ARG A 278 6.35 -8.37 -2.47
CA ARG A 278 5.86 -9.41 -1.53
C ARG A 278 6.35 -10.80 -1.87
N LYS A 279 6.45 -11.13 -3.16
CA LYS A 279 7.07 -12.39 -3.60
C LYS A 279 8.51 -12.51 -3.10
N LEU A 280 9.25 -11.40 -3.10
CA LEU A 280 10.66 -11.38 -2.73
C LEU A 280 10.90 -11.29 -1.21
N ALA A 281 10.25 -10.34 -0.54
CA ALA A 281 10.48 -10.04 0.88
C ALA A 281 9.45 -10.66 1.83
N GLY A 282 8.34 -11.21 1.30
CA GLY A 282 7.25 -11.75 2.10
C GLY A 282 6.38 -10.68 2.78
N TYR A 283 5.62 -11.12 3.78
CA TYR A 283 4.75 -10.28 4.62
C TYR A 283 5.27 -10.13 6.04
N GLY A 284 6.47 -10.64 6.33
CA GLY A 284 7.10 -10.61 7.64
C GLY A 284 7.36 -9.18 8.13
N ARG A 285 7.65 -9.07 9.44
CA ARG A 285 8.17 -7.82 9.99
C ARG A 285 9.66 -7.72 9.65
N LEU A 286 10.06 -6.59 9.08
CA LEU A 286 11.45 -6.28 8.76
C LEU A 286 11.78 -4.89 9.31
N ASP A 287 12.80 -4.81 10.16
CA ASP A 287 13.24 -3.58 10.80
C ASP A 287 14.76 -3.56 11.04
N GLY A 288 15.29 -2.36 11.32
CA GLY A 288 16.72 -2.17 11.57
C GLY A 288 17.56 -1.86 10.33
N GLU A 289 18.65 -1.14 10.57
CA GLU A 289 19.59 -0.72 9.54
C GLU A 289 20.26 -1.88 8.77
N PRO A 290 20.71 -2.98 9.42
CA PRO A 290 21.27 -4.12 8.69
C PRO A 290 20.29 -4.73 7.68
N VAL A 291 19.00 -4.78 8.04
CA VAL A 291 17.94 -5.30 7.18
C VAL A 291 17.70 -4.37 5.99
N VAL A 292 17.67 -3.05 6.20
CA VAL A 292 17.56 -2.06 5.10
C VAL A 292 18.74 -2.19 4.13
N LYS A 293 19.96 -2.39 4.64
CA LYS A 293 21.16 -2.57 3.82
C LYS A 293 21.07 -3.86 2.99
N ALA A 294 20.80 -5.00 3.62
CA ALA A 294 20.66 -6.29 2.95
C ALA A 294 19.54 -6.27 1.90
N MET A 295 18.41 -5.63 2.23
CA MET A 295 17.27 -5.52 1.33
C MET A 295 17.56 -4.65 0.11
N ASN A 296 18.31 -3.55 0.27
CA ASN A 296 18.76 -2.76 -0.86
C ASN A 296 19.77 -3.50 -1.74
N GLN A 297 20.66 -4.33 -1.17
CA GLN A 297 21.54 -5.19 -1.97
C GLN A 297 20.77 -6.24 -2.76
N MET A 298 19.78 -6.88 -2.13
CA MET A 298 18.85 -7.78 -2.81
C MET A 298 18.12 -7.07 -3.96
N TYR A 299 17.69 -5.82 -3.77
CA TYR A 299 17.04 -5.03 -4.83
C TYR A 299 17.96 -4.67 -5.99
N MET A 300 19.27 -4.50 -5.78
CA MET A 300 20.23 -4.27 -6.86
C MET A 300 20.35 -5.48 -7.81
N ALA A 301 20.33 -6.70 -7.28
CA ALA A 301 20.26 -7.90 -8.12
C ALA A 301 18.86 -8.08 -8.74
N ASN A 302 17.81 -7.89 -7.93
CA ASN A 302 16.44 -8.10 -8.36
C ASN A 302 16.00 -7.15 -9.48
N ARG A 303 16.42 -5.86 -9.46
CA ARG A 303 16.08 -4.92 -10.55
C ARG A 303 16.59 -5.41 -11.90
N LEU A 304 17.76 -6.04 -11.95
CA LEU A 304 18.32 -6.58 -13.20
C LEU A 304 17.55 -7.84 -13.60
N PHE A 305 17.31 -8.74 -12.64
CA PHE A 305 16.59 -9.99 -12.88
C PHE A 305 15.18 -9.74 -13.44
N ILE A 306 14.38 -8.87 -12.79
CA ILE A 306 12.99 -8.65 -13.20
C ILE A 306 12.85 -7.87 -14.50
N ASN A 307 13.76 -6.93 -14.78
CA ASN A 307 13.62 -6.05 -15.94
C ASN A 307 14.21 -6.66 -17.22
N PHE A 308 15.25 -7.51 -17.10
CA PHE A 308 15.93 -8.12 -18.26
C PHE A 308 15.56 -9.58 -18.50
N PHE A 309 15.24 -10.36 -17.45
CA PHE A 309 15.10 -11.82 -17.57
C PHE A 309 13.72 -12.37 -17.20
N GLN A 310 12.83 -11.57 -16.59
CA GLN A 310 11.50 -12.03 -16.19
C GLN A 310 10.39 -11.48 -17.08
N PRO A 311 9.79 -12.31 -17.97
CA PRO A 311 8.62 -11.91 -18.71
C PRO A 311 7.41 -11.68 -17.78
N SER A 312 6.64 -10.63 -18.03
CA SER A 312 5.36 -10.39 -17.37
C SER A 312 4.25 -10.19 -18.39
N PHE A 313 3.01 -10.51 -18.04
CA PHE A 313 1.85 -10.12 -18.84
C PHE A 313 1.56 -8.62 -18.68
N LYS A 314 1.08 -7.98 -19.75
CA LYS A 314 0.52 -6.63 -19.71
C LYS A 314 -0.95 -6.69 -20.11
N LEU A 315 -1.83 -6.13 -19.29
CA LEU A 315 -3.25 -6.03 -19.60
C LEU A 315 -3.45 -5.02 -20.75
N LEU A 316 -4.03 -5.46 -21.86
CA LEU A 316 -4.36 -4.60 -23.00
C LEU A 316 -5.76 -4.04 -22.88
N ASP A 317 -6.73 -4.90 -22.58
CA ASP A 317 -8.14 -4.53 -22.56
C ASP A 317 -8.92 -5.36 -21.54
N THR A 318 -9.98 -4.78 -21.02
CA THR A 318 -10.93 -5.44 -20.12
C THR A 318 -12.34 -5.16 -20.61
N GLN A 319 -13.01 -6.22 -21.08
CA GLN A 319 -14.39 -6.14 -21.55
C GLN A 319 -15.32 -6.90 -20.61
N ARG A 320 -16.52 -6.37 -20.42
CA ARG A 320 -17.57 -7.06 -19.67
C ARG A 320 -18.59 -7.62 -20.66
N ILE A 321 -18.62 -8.93 -20.80
CA ILE A 321 -19.54 -9.65 -21.68
C ILE A 321 -20.57 -10.32 -20.78
N GLY A 322 -21.78 -9.75 -20.72
CA GLY A 322 -22.82 -10.12 -19.76
C GLY A 322 -22.34 -9.96 -18.30
N GLY A 323 -22.38 -11.05 -17.54
CA GLY A 323 -21.93 -11.09 -16.13
C GLY A 323 -20.43 -11.28 -15.92
N LYS A 324 -19.65 -11.62 -16.98
CA LYS A 324 -18.24 -11.99 -16.86
C LYS A 324 -17.31 -10.88 -17.36
N THR A 325 -16.21 -10.68 -16.65
CA THR A 325 -15.12 -9.78 -17.07
C THR A 325 -14.06 -10.60 -17.79
N VAL A 326 -13.85 -10.32 -19.07
CA VAL A 326 -12.82 -10.94 -19.92
C VAL A 326 -11.65 -9.95 -20.02
N ARG A 327 -10.45 -10.43 -19.72
CA ARG A 327 -9.22 -9.64 -19.74
C ARG A 327 -8.33 -10.13 -20.87
N ARG A 328 -8.01 -9.25 -21.82
CA ARG A 328 -7.08 -9.53 -22.91
C ARG A 328 -5.69 -9.03 -22.53
N HIS A 329 -4.72 -9.91 -22.57
CA HIS A 329 -3.33 -9.60 -22.24
C HIS A 329 -2.46 -9.68 -23.49
N ASP A 330 -1.40 -8.88 -23.48
CA ASP A 330 -0.30 -9.00 -24.43
C ASP A 330 0.52 -10.27 -24.14
N ALA A 331 1.30 -10.70 -25.12
CA ALA A 331 2.29 -11.76 -24.95
C ALA A 331 3.26 -11.42 -23.80
N PRO A 332 3.73 -12.43 -23.04
CA PRO A 332 4.66 -12.20 -21.95
C PRO A 332 6.00 -11.72 -22.51
N LYS A 333 6.44 -10.53 -22.08
CA LYS A 333 7.71 -9.90 -22.46
C LYS A 333 8.38 -9.33 -21.23
N THR A 334 9.70 -9.22 -21.26
CA THR A 334 10.47 -8.51 -20.22
C THR A 334 10.23 -7.00 -20.38
N PRO A 335 10.35 -6.21 -19.30
CA PRO A 335 10.33 -4.75 -19.42
C PRO A 335 11.32 -4.20 -20.43
N TYR A 336 12.54 -4.75 -20.49
CA TYR A 336 13.54 -4.36 -21.49
C TYR A 336 13.07 -4.60 -22.93
N ASN A 337 12.53 -5.79 -23.24
CA ASN A 337 12.04 -6.09 -24.58
C ASN A 337 10.90 -5.15 -24.99
N ARG A 338 10.03 -4.75 -24.04
CA ARG A 338 9.01 -3.73 -24.31
C ARG A 338 9.61 -2.36 -24.60
N LEU A 339 10.68 -1.96 -23.93
CA LEU A 339 11.36 -0.69 -24.22
C LEU A 339 11.95 -0.66 -25.63
N ILE A 340 12.51 -1.79 -26.09
CA ILE A 340 12.99 -1.94 -27.48
C ILE A 340 11.84 -1.76 -28.46
N GLU A 341 10.71 -2.45 -28.25
CA GLU A 341 9.53 -2.38 -29.13
C GLU A 341 8.86 -1.00 -29.14
N LEU A 342 8.94 -0.27 -28.03
CA LEU A 342 8.44 1.10 -27.94
C LEU A 342 9.39 2.12 -28.59
N HIS A 343 10.54 1.69 -29.12
CA HIS A 343 11.58 2.54 -29.69
C HIS A 343 11.98 3.70 -28.74
N ALA A 344 11.93 3.42 -27.42
CA ALA A 344 12.10 4.44 -26.40
C ALA A 344 13.58 4.69 -26.04
N LEU A 345 14.47 3.79 -26.47
CA LEU A 345 15.90 3.87 -26.21
C LEU A 345 16.62 4.53 -27.39
N ARG A 346 17.52 5.47 -27.08
CA ARG A 346 18.50 5.96 -28.07
C ARG A 346 19.43 4.81 -28.47
N SER A 347 19.97 4.86 -29.67
CA SER A 347 20.90 3.86 -30.21
C SER A 347 22.06 3.55 -29.26
N GLU A 348 22.67 4.59 -28.67
CA GLU A 348 23.84 4.45 -27.81
C GLU A 348 23.48 3.77 -26.48
N LEU A 349 22.33 4.14 -25.91
CA LEU A 349 21.82 3.52 -24.68
C LEU A 349 21.42 2.07 -24.93
N ARG A 350 20.84 1.76 -26.09
CA ARG A 350 20.51 0.39 -26.45
C ARG A 350 21.75 -0.50 -26.50
N CYS A 351 22.81 -0.09 -27.20
CA CYS A 351 24.06 -0.85 -27.24
C CYS A 351 24.61 -1.08 -25.83
N HIS A 352 24.61 -0.03 -24.98
CA HIS A 352 25.05 -0.16 -23.59
C HIS A 352 24.23 -1.17 -22.78
N PHE A 353 22.91 -1.19 -22.94
CA PHE A 353 22.06 -2.16 -22.25
C PHE A 353 22.18 -3.57 -22.82
N ASP A 354 22.41 -3.72 -24.13
CA ASP A 354 22.71 -5.02 -24.75
C ASP A 354 24.02 -5.59 -24.17
N ASP A 355 25.07 -4.77 -24.03
CA ASP A 355 26.33 -5.17 -23.36
C ASP A 355 26.10 -5.59 -21.91
N ILE A 356 25.29 -4.84 -21.16
CA ILE A 356 24.91 -5.18 -19.79
C ILE A 356 24.23 -6.55 -19.77
N ILE A 357 23.22 -6.79 -20.62
CA ILE A 357 22.49 -8.05 -20.64
C ILE A 357 23.40 -9.22 -20.98
N HIS A 358 24.30 -9.04 -21.95
CA HIS A 358 25.28 -10.07 -22.32
C HIS A 358 26.26 -10.40 -21.19
N ALA A 359 26.62 -9.42 -20.36
CA ALA A 359 27.48 -9.63 -19.20
C ALA A 359 26.75 -10.23 -17.98
N LEU A 360 25.42 -10.23 -17.96
CA LEU A 360 24.63 -10.69 -16.83
C LEU A 360 24.33 -12.20 -16.91
N ASP A 361 24.60 -12.89 -15.80
CA ASP A 361 24.15 -14.26 -15.58
C ASP A 361 22.86 -14.25 -14.73
N PRO A 362 21.70 -14.66 -15.27
CA PRO A 362 20.44 -14.69 -14.54
C PRO A 362 20.45 -15.62 -13.33
N LEU A 363 21.25 -16.69 -13.34
CA LEU A 363 21.36 -17.65 -12.24
C LEU A 363 22.24 -17.09 -11.12
N LYS A 364 23.30 -16.36 -11.46
CA LYS A 364 24.10 -15.61 -10.48
C LYS A 364 23.29 -14.49 -9.80
N LEU A 365 22.43 -13.81 -10.56
CA LEU A 365 21.49 -12.84 -10.00
C LEU A 365 20.51 -13.54 -9.04
N LEU A 366 19.96 -14.70 -9.43
CA LEU A 366 19.03 -15.46 -8.60
C LEU A 366 19.70 -15.99 -7.32
N GLU A 367 20.94 -16.48 -7.42
CA GLU A 367 21.76 -16.89 -6.27
C GLU A 367 21.95 -15.71 -5.31
N THR A 368 22.35 -14.55 -5.82
CA THR A 368 22.54 -13.32 -5.02
C THR A 368 21.24 -12.95 -4.29
N ILE A 369 20.10 -13.01 -5.00
CA ILE A 369 18.78 -12.76 -4.41
C ILE A 369 18.50 -13.75 -3.26
N ARG A 370 18.74 -15.05 -3.48
CA ARG A 370 18.52 -16.10 -2.46
C ARG A 370 19.43 -15.93 -1.25
N LEU A 371 20.70 -15.59 -1.46
CA LEU A 371 21.65 -15.29 -0.40
C LEU A 371 21.12 -14.20 0.53
N TYR A 372 20.67 -13.07 -0.04
CA TYR A 372 20.10 -11.99 0.78
C TYR A 372 18.75 -12.36 1.41
N GLN A 373 17.92 -13.19 0.76
CA GLN A 373 16.70 -13.71 1.41
C GLN A 373 17.02 -14.56 2.64
N HIS A 374 18.04 -15.42 2.58
CA HIS A 374 18.51 -16.18 3.74
C HIS A 374 19.09 -15.27 4.82
N GLN A 375 19.90 -14.26 4.43
CA GLN A 375 20.45 -13.29 5.38
C GLN A 375 19.32 -12.54 6.12
N LEU A 376 18.31 -12.07 5.38
CA LEU A 376 17.15 -11.39 5.97
C LEU A 376 16.36 -12.32 6.91
N ALA A 377 16.18 -13.60 6.53
CA ALA A 377 15.50 -14.57 7.38
C ALA A 377 16.26 -14.86 8.67
N ARG A 378 17.60 -14.93 8.63
CA ARG A 378 18.44 -15.12 9.83
C ARG A 378 18.40 -13.90 10.76
N ILE A 379 18.52 -12.70 10.19
CA ILE A 379 18.39 -11.46 10.97
C ILE A 379 17.03 -11.40 11.67
N ALA A 380 15.95 -11.80 10.99
CA ALA A 380 14.61 -11.83 11.58
C ALA A 380 14.46 -12.80 12.77
N VAL A 381 15.31 -13.84 12.87
CA VAL A 381 15.32 -14.81 13.98
C VAL A 381 16.37 -14.44 15.05
N GLY A 382 17.12 -13.35 14.86
CA GLY A 382 18.12 -12.87 15.83
C GLY A 382 19.46 -13.60 15.77
N ASP A 383 19.78 -14.25 14.64
CA ASP A 383 21.07 -14.88 14.38
C ASP A 383 21.93 -13.95 13.48
N PRO A 384 22.85 -13.15 14.07
CA PRO A 384 23.63 -12.19 13.29
C PRO A 384 24.74 -12.90 12.50
N VAL A 385 24.60 -12.81 11.17
CA VAL A 385 25.64 -12.86 10.11
C VAL A 385 26.83 -13.80 10.35
N GLY A 386 26.81 -14.94 9.63
CA GLY A 386 28.04 -15.49 9.06
C GLY A 386 28.03 -15.19 7.55
N ASP A 387 29.11 -14.58 7.05
CA ASP A 387 29.36 -14.43 5.61
C ASP A 387 29.51 -15.84 5.01
N LYS A 388 28.43 -16.40 4.47
CA LYS A 388 28.56 -17.52 3.56
C LYS A 388 28.94 -16.93 2.21
N ASN A 389 30.16 -17.22 1.76
CA ASN A 389 30.54 -17.00 0.37
C ASN A 389 29.52 -17.69 -0.54
N SER A 390 29.06 -16.99 -1.58
CA SER A 390 28.15 -17.58 -2.56
C SER A 390 28.93 -18.64 -3.35
N ASP A 391 28.35 -19.84 -3.45
CA ASP A 391 28.87 -20.93 -4.25
C ASP A 391 27.81 -21.26 -5.31
N LEU A 392 28.03 -20.69 -6.50
CA LEU A 392 27.13 -20.86 -7.64
C LEU A 392 27.01 -22.34 -8.00
N THR A 393 28.07 -23.13 -7.88
CA THR A 393 28.04 -24.56 -8.20
C THR A 393 27.12 -25.32 -7.25
N ALA A 394 27.23 -25.08 -5.94
CA ALA A 394 26.32 -25.67 -4.95
C ALA A 394 24.88 -25.20 -5.15
N PHE A 395 24.66 -23.92 -5.46
CA PHE A 395 23.34 -23.38 -5.76
C PHE A 395 22.69 -24.08 -6.96
N LEU A 396 23.43 -24.25 -8.06
CA LEU A 396 22.93 -24.91 -9.27
C LEU A 396 22.60 -26.38 -9.04
N GLN A 397 23.41 -27.11 -8.27
CA GLN A 397 23.12 -28.51 -7.90
C GLN A 397 21.79 -28.62 -7.13
N GLY A 398 21.52 -27.67 -6.23
CA GLY A 398 20.29 -27.60 -5.44
C GLY A 398 19.02 -27.26 -6.22
N LEU A 399 19.11 -26.58 -7.38
CA LEU A 399 17.93 -26.15 -8.14
C LEU A 399 17.03 -27.31 -8.60
N SER A 400 17.63 -28.47 -8.90
CA SER A 400 16.91 -29.67 -9.37
C SER A 400 15.99 -30.28 -8.30
N VAL A 401 16.31 -30.07 -7.01
CA VAL A 401 15.59 -30.62 -5.86
C VAL A 401 14.83 -29.57 -5.06
N ALA A 402 15.06 -28.28 -5.31
CA ALA A 402 14.44 -27.17 -4.57
C ALA A 402 12.91 -27.20 -4.53
N TRP A 403 12.25 -27.78 -5.54
CA TRP A 403 10.79 -27.93 -5.56
C TRP A 403 10.26 -28.91 -4.49
N GLN A 404 11.10 -29.82 -3.99
CA GLN A 404 10.75 -30.80 -2.95
C GLN A 404 10.65 -30.17 -1.55
N GLU A 405 11.34 -29.04 -1.34
CA GLU A 405 11.40 -28.34 -0.05
C GLU A 405 10.22 -27.37 0.17
N GLY A 406 9.29 -27.28 -0.79
CA GLY A 406 8.13 -26.40 -0.71
C GLY A 406 8.45 -24.94 -1.05
N ALA A 407 8.20 -24.02 -0.12
CA ALA A 407 8.42 -22.59 -0.37
C ALA A 407 9.92 -22.27 -0.39
N VAL A 408 10.50 -22.13 -1.59
CA VAL A 408 11.94 -21.83 -1.80
C VAL A 408 12.39 -20.50 -1.17
N ASN A 409 11.46 -19.58 -0.87
CA ASN A 409 11.79 -18.31 -0.22
C ASN A 409 11.78 -18.47 1.31
N PRO A 410 12.93 -18.36 2.01
CA PRO A 410 12.99 -18.56 3.45
C PRO A 410 12.15 -17.55 4.25
N LEU A 411 11.86 -16.37 3.66
CA LEU A 411 11.02 -15.34 4.28
C LEU A 411 9.51 -15.68 4.23
N HIS A 412 9.12 -16.72 3.51
CA HIS A 412 7.73 -17.19 3.42
C HIS A 412 7.41 -18.28 4.43
N HIS A 413 8.41 -18.85 5.11
CA HIS A 413 8.14 -19.79 6.19
C HIS A 413 7.57 -19.05 7.40
N PRO A 414 6.43 -19.50 7.95
CA PRO A 414 6.05 -19.07 9.29
C PRO A 414 7.17 -19.47 10.26
N ALA A 415 7.44 -18.63 11.26
CA ALA A 415 8.39 -18.98 12.32
C ALA A 415 8.10 -20.41 12.81
N PRO A 416 9.10 -21.30 12.89
CA PRO A 416 8.87 -22.68 13.29
C PRO A 416 8.14 -22.68 14.63
N SER A 417 7.01 -23.41 14.70
CA SER A 417 6.33 -23.56 15.99
C SER A 417 7.32 -24.20 16.95
N LYS A 418 7.50 -23.63 18.15
CA LYS A 418 8.40 -24.20 19.17
C LYS A 418 8.18 -25.72 19.23
N PRO A 419 9.24 -26.55 19.09
CA PRO A 419 9.07 -27.99 19.14
C PRO A 419 8.38 -28.33 20.45
N ARG A 420 7.20 -28.95 20.37
CA ARG A 420 6.53 -29.50 21.54
C ARG A 420 7.42 -30.63 22.04
N HIS A 421 8.11 -30.40 23.16
CA HIS A 421 9.01 -31.39 23.77
C HIS A 421 8.24 -32.54 24.42
N TRP A 422 6.91 -32.42 24.55
CA TRP A 422 6.04 -33.47 25.04
C TRP A 422 5.10 -33.95 23.91
N ARG A 423 5.12 -35.26 23.64
CA ARG A 423 4.01 -35.93 22.92
C ARG A 423 2.94 -36.24 23.96
N THR A 424 1.68 -35.93 23.67
CA THR A 424 0.55 -36.24 24.58
C THR A 424 0.29 -37.75 24.71
N ARG A 425 0.81 -38.57 23.78
CA ARG A 425 0.67 -40.04 23.77
C ARG A 425 1.92 -40.71 23.21
N ALA A 426 2.32 -41.84 23.81
CA ALA A 426 3.35 -42.72 23.27
C ALA A 426 2.94 -43.23 21.87
N ASP A 427 3.92 -43.57 21.03
CA ASP A 427 3.65 -44.04 19.67
C ASP A 427 3.11 -45.47 19.69
N PRO A 428 1.86 -45.73 19.29
CA PRO A 428 1.25 -47.05 19.42
C PRO A 428 1.94 -48.11 18.55
N PHE A 429 2.68 -47.70 17.51
CA PHE A 429 3.33 -48.62 16.57
C PHE A 429 4.82 -48.81 16.83
N ALA A 430 5.39 -48.26 17.92
CA ALA A 430 6.83 -48.34 18.18
C ALA A 430 7.34 -49.80 18.21
N ASP A 431 6.63 -50.67 18.94
CA ASP A 431 7.07 -52.05 19.18
C ASP A 431 6.83 -52.98 17.98
N VAL A 432 5.95 -52.60 17.05
CA VAL A 432 5.57 -53.39 15.86
C VAL A 432 6.10 -52.79 14.55
N TRP A 433 6.88 -51.71 14.62
CA TRP A 433 7.30 -50.98 13.42
C TRP A 433 8.18 -51.83 12.50
N ASN A 434 9.06 -52.65 13.06
CA ASN A 434 9.94 -53.52 12.28
C ASN A 434 9.13 -54.53 11.46
N GLU A 435 8.04 -55.05 12.01
CA GLU A 435 7.10 -55.96 11.33
C GLU A 435 6.38 -55.25 10.17
N ILE A 436 5.91 -54.03 10.41
CA ILE A 436 5.28 -53.18 9.38
C ILE A 436 6.28 -52.85 8.26
N GLU A 437 7.54 -52.57 8.59
CA GLU A 437 8.59 -52.32 7.60
C GLU A 437 8.89 -53.56 6.75
N CYS A 438 8.87 -54.76 7.32
CA CYS A 438 9.00 -56.00 6.56
C CYS A 438 7.85 -56.14 5.54
N TRP A 439 6.60 -55.97 5.97
CA TRP A 439 5.46 -56.01 5.05
C TRP A 439 5.54 -54.94 3.96
N LEU A 440 6.04 -53.75 4.27
CA LEU A 440 6.21 -52.66 3.29
C LEU A 440 7.38 -52.89 2.32
N LYS A 441 8.41 -53.64 2.73
CA LYS A 441 9.49 -54.06 1.82
C LYS A 441 9.01 -55.12 0.84
N ASP A 442 8.16 -56.04 1.30
CA ASP A 442 7.60 -57.12 0.48
C ASP A 442 6.47 -56.62 -0.42
N GLU A 443 5.60 -55.74 0.09
CA GLU A 443 4.45 -55.16 -0.61
C GLU A 443 4.39 -53.62 -0.43
N PRO A 444 5.18 -52.84 -1.19
CA PRO A 444 5.27 -51.38 -1.03
C PRO A 444 3.95 -50.61 -1.25
N GLN A 445 3.01 -51.21 -1.99
CA GLN A 445 1.70 -50.65 -2.30
C GLN A 445 0.75 -50.58 -1.11
N LEU A 446 1.01 -51.34 -0.03
CA LEU A 446 0.09 -51.46 1.11
C LEU A 446 -0.31 -50.10 1.68
N GLY A 447 -1.61 -49.88 1.79
CA GLY A 447 -2.21 -48.69 2.35
C GLY A 447 -2.33 -48.76 3.87
N SER A 448 -2.46 -47.59 4.52
CA SER A 448 -2.65 -47.53 5.98
C SER A 448 -3.87 -48.31 6.51
N THR A 449 -4.90 -48.50 5.70
CA THR A 449 -6.09 -49.30 6.08
C THR A 449 -5.76 -50.79 6.08
N GLU A 450 -5.06 -51.27 5.05
CA GLU A 450 -4.69 -52.69 4.91
C GLU A 450 -3.66 -53.11 5.96
N LEU A 451 -2.69 -52.23 6.24
CA LEU A 451 -1.73 -52.44 7.33
C LEU A 451 -2.42 -52.47 8.68
N LEU A 452 -3.45 -51.64 8.90
CA LEU A 452 -4.18 -51.66 10.16
C LEU A 452 -4.96 -52.97 10.34
N LEU A 453 -5.58 -53.48 9.27
CA LEU A 453 -6.26 -54.79 9.28
C LEU A 453 -5.27 -55.93 9.53
N LYS A 454 -4.10 -55.92 8.86
CA LYS A 454 -3.02 -56.90 9.13
C LYS A 454 -2.53 -56.84 10.58
N LEU A 455 -2.44 -55.64 11.15
CA LEU A 455 -2.06 -55.44 12.56
C LEU A 455 -3.16 -55.89 13.54
N GLU A 456 -4.44 -55.71 13.20
CA GLU A 456 -5.55 -56.18 14.02
C GLU A 456 -5.64 -57.71 14.01
N ASP A 457 -5.32 -58.37 12.89
CA ASP A 457 -5.25 -59.83 12.78
C ASP A 457 -4.05 -60.41 13.54
N ALA A 458 -2.86 -59.81 13.36
CA ALA A 458 -1.63 -60.25 14.02
C ALA A 458 -1.57 -59.91 15.52
N HIS A 459 -2.23 -58.83 15.94
CA HIS A 459 -2.28 -58.36 17.33
C HIS A 459 -3.71 -57.99 17.75
N PRO A 460 -4.61 -58.97 17.97
CA PRO A 460 -6.01 -58.73 18.29
C PRO A 460 -6.21 -57.82 19.51
N GLY A 461 -7.02 -56.78 19.36
CA GLY A 461 -7.37 -55.84 20.44
C GLY A 461 -6.31 -54.79 20.79
N LYS A 462 -5.12 -54.83 20.18
CA LYS A 462 -4.04 -53.85 20.42
C LYS A 462 -4.15 -52.60 19.56
N PHE A 463 -4.71 -52.72 18.35
CA PHE A 463 -4.88 -51.64 17.39
C PHE A 463 -6.35 -51.38 17.09
N THR A 464 -6.69 -50.15 16.73
CA THR A 464 -8.06 -49.72 16.44
C THR A 464 -8.04 -48.69 15.30
N GLU A 465 -9.18 -48.44 14.66
CA GLU A 465 -9.35 -47.39 13.63
C GLU A 465 -8.85 -46.01 14.10
N GLY A 466 -8.88 -45.73 15.41
CA GLY A 466 -8.33 -44.50 16.00
C GLY A 466 -6.82 -44.30 15.77
N HIS A 467 -6.09 -45.37 15.46
CA HIS A 467 -4.65 -45.33 15.16
C HIS A 467 -4.32 -45.12 13.68
N ARG A 468 -5.31 -45.19 12.78
CA ARG A 468 -5.11 -45.11 11.33
C ARG A 468 -4.37 -43.85 10.88
N ARG A 469 -4.72 -42.68 11.42
CA ARG A 469 -4.04 -41.41 11.08
C ARG A 469 -2.56 -41.41 11.48
N THR A 470 -2.22 -42.06 12.60
CA THR A 470 -0.84 -42.18 13.06
C THR A 470 -0.05 -43.13 12.15
N LEU A 471 -0.67 -44.24 11.73
CA LEU A 471 -0.09 -45.19 10.78
C LEU A 471 0.13 -44.56 9.40
N GLN A 472 -0.85 -43.79 8.91
CA GLN A 472 -0.76 -43.05 7.65
C GLN A 472 0.42 -42.07 7.63
N ARG A 473 0.67 -41.35 8.74
CA ARG A 473 1.82 -40.46 8.85
C ARG A 473 3.14 -41.22 8.81
N ARG A 474 3.26 -42.30 9.58
CA ARG A 474 4.49 -43.12 9.59
C ARG A 474 4.76 -43.78 8.23
N LEU A 475 3.71 -44.22 7.54
CA LEU A 475 3.80 -44.75 6.18
C LEU A 475 4.33 -43.70 5.19
N GLN A 476 3.86 -42.45 5.31
CA GLN A 476 4.37 -41.34 4.49
C GLN A 476 5.85 -41.07 4.76
N GLU A 477 6.26 -41.04 6.04
CA GLU A 477 7.67 -40.85 6.44
C GLU A 477 8.56 -41.97 5.87
N TRP A 478 8.11 -43.23 5.96
CA TRP A 478 8.81 -44.38 5.39
C TRP A 478 8.94 -44.28 3.87
N ARG A 479 7.87 -43.95 3.14
CA ARG A 479 7.88 -43.82 1.68
C ARG A 479 8.83 -42.71 1.22
N VAL A 480 8.85 -41.58 1.92
CA VAL A 480 9.80 -40.49 1.64
C VAL A 480 11.23 -40.96 1.84
N ARG A 481 11.52 -41.70 2.92
CA ARG A 481 12.86 -42.26 3.18
C ARG A 481 13.29 -43.24 2.08
N VAL A 482 12.42 -44.18 1.71
CA VAL A 482 12.71 -45.18 0.66
C VAL A 482 12.90 -44.53 -0.71
N VAL A 483 12.06 -43.56 -1.09
CA VAL A 483 12.26 -42.80 -2.33
C VAL A 483 13.60 -42.06 -2.31
N ARG A 484 13.97 -41.47 -1.17
CA ARG A 484 15.27 -40.81 -1.01
C ARG A 484 16.44 -41.77 -1.16
N GLU A 485 16.37 -42.95 -0.57
CA GLU A 485 17.38 -44.01 -0.71
C GLU A 485 17.48 -44.53 -2.15
N LEU A 486 16.36 -44.71 -2.85
CA LEU A 486 16.31 -45.18 -4.24
C LEU A 486 16.83 -44.13 -5.23
N VAL A 487 16.55 -42.84 -5.00
CA VAL A 487 16.92 -41.75 -5.92
C VAL A 487 18.36 -41.26 -5.70
N TYR A 488 18.84 -41.26 -4.45
CA TYR A 488 20.15 -40.67 -4.11
C TYR A 488 21.20 -41.70 -3.66
N GLY A 489 20.84 -42.98 -3.53
CA GLY A 489 21.72 -44.06 -3.08
C GLY A 489 22.01 -44.02 -1.56
N THR A 490 22.34 -45.16 -0.98
CA THR A 490 22.63 -45.37 0.46
C THR A 490 24.00 -44.81 0.87
N ARG A 491 24.24 -43.52 0.66
CA ARG A 491 25.35 -42.78 1.27
C ARG A 491 24.94 -41.33 1.55
N ALA A 492 24.26 -41.13 2.68
CA ALA A 492 24.38 -39.94 3.53
C ALA A 492 23.37 -40.01 4.69
N ASP A 493 23.51 -40.99 5.60
CA ASP A 493 22.85 -40.92 6.90
C ASP A 493 23.85 -41.22 8.01
N GLY A 494 24.80 -40.29 8.13
CA GLY A 494 25.43 -39.97 9.40
C GLY A 494 25.43 -38.45 9.49
N ASN A 495 24.79 -37.91 10.53
CA ASN A 495 25.00 -36.54 11.01
C ASN A 495 24.14 -35.35 10.49
N ILE A 496 22.89 -35.53 10.07
CA ILE A 496 21.96 -34.36 9.90
C ILE A 496 20.95 -34.21 11.06
N LEU A 497 20.76 -35.23 11.91
CA LEU A 497 19.83 -35.15 13.06
C LEU A 497 20.50 -35.08 14.45
N ALA A 498 21.83 -35.06 14.53
CA ALA A 498 22.55 -34.95 15.81
C ALA A 498 22.97 -33.51 16.19
N GLU A 499 23.07 -32.58 15.24
CA GLU A 499 23.45 -31.19 15.52
C GLU A 499 22.27 -30.24 15.79
N ALA A 500 21.04 -30.76 15.84
CA ALA A 500 19.86 -29.98 16.27
C ALA A 500 19.51 -30.17 17.76
N ARG A 501 20.42 -30.77 18.56
CA ARG A 501 20.24 -31.01 20.02
C ARG A 501 21.49 -30.75 20.88
N LYS A 502 22.36 -29.84 20.44
CA LYS A 502 23.21 -29.03 21.32
C LYS A 502 22.99 -27.57 20.95
#